data_AF-A0A1H3PPY3-F1
#
_entry.id   AF-A0A1H3PPY3-F1
#
_cell.length_a   1.000
_cell.length_b   1.000
_cell.length_c   1.000
_cell.angle_alpha   90.00
_cell.angle_beta   90.00
_cell.angle_gamma   90.00
#
_symmetry.space_group_name_H-M   'P 1'
#
loop_
_entity.id
_entity.type
_entity.pdbx_description
1 polymer ?
#
loop_
_entity_poly.entity_id
_entity_poly.type
_entity_poly.pdbx_seq_one_letter_code
_entity_poly.pdbx_strand_id
1 'polypeptide(L)'
;MGEEGFEEKEVVKAIGSAVQEMVPAAEEMCLLTPGGRFHVRWDENGSATALGQLAFFAEFLEVSGLFSRWVEGCPLPYTSPNAPAEVD
;
A
#
# COMPACT_ATOMS: atom_id res chain seq x y z
N MET A 1 20.68 -46.44 8.99
CA MET A 1 20.63 -45.14 9.69
C MET A 1 19.22 -44.64 9.48
N GLY A 2 18.38 -44.81 10.49
CA GLY A 2 16.93 -44.65 10.38
C GLY A 2 16.54 -43.19 10.30
N GLU A 3 15.75 -42.86 9.29
CA GLU A 3 14.91 -41.67 9.28
C GLU A 3 13.77 -41.95 10.27
N GLU A 4 13.94 -41.53 11.52
CA GLU A 4 12.84 -41.56 12.47
C GLU A 4 11.95 -40.35 12.17
N GLY A 5 10.81 -40.64 11.53
CA GLY A 5 9.76 -39.67 11.25
C GLY A 5 9.36 -38.97 12.54
N PHE A 6 9.60 -37.67 12.60
CA PHE A 6 9.23 -36.84 13.72
C PHE A 6 7.70 -36.70 13.73
N GLU A 7 7.02 -37.50 14.56
CA GLU A 7 5.58 -37.42 14.78
C GLU A 7 5.24 -36.04 15.35
N GLU A 8 4.66 -35.19 14.50
CA GLU A 8 4.28 -33.83 14.86
C GLU A 8 3.20 -33.87 15.96
N LYS A 9 3.49 -33.28 17.13
CA LYS A 9 2.58 -33.30 18.27
C LYS A 9 1.25 -32.67 17.87
N GLU A 10 0.11 -33.27 18.25
CA GLU A 10 -1.24 -32.73 17.96
C GLU A 10 -1.41 -31.26 18.34
N VAL A 11 -0.74 -30.81 19.40
CA VAL A 11 -0.75 -29.40 19.83
C VAL A 11 -0.14 -28.48 18.76
N VAL A 12 0.93 -28.90 18.08
CA VAL A 12 1.56 -28.14 17.01
C VAL A 12 0.64 -28.05 15.79
N LYS A 13 -0.03 -29.17 15.45
CA LYS A 13 -1.04 -29.21 14.39
C LYS A 13 -2.25 -28.31 14.69
N ALA A 14 -2.74 -28.33 15.94
CA ALA A 14 -3.83 -27.48 16.37
C ALA A 14 -3.46 -25.99 16.36
N ILE A 15 -2.23 -25.65 16.79
CA ILE A 15 -1.71 -24.28 16.71
C ILE A 15 -1.58 -23.83 15.25
N GLY A 16 -1.05 -24.67 14.37
CA GLY A 16 -0.94 -24.36 12.94
C GLY A 16 -2.30 -24.07 12.29
N SER A 17 -3.30 -24.89 12.59
CA SER A 17 -4.67 -24.70 12.08
C SER A 17 -5.31 -23.41 12.61
N ALA A 18 -5.15 -23.11 13.90
CA ALA A 18 -5.69 -21.89 14.50
C ALA A 18 -5.01 -20.62 13.96
N VAL A 19 -3.70 -20.67 13.71
CA VAL A 19 -2.98 -19.57 13.07
C VAL A 19 -3.47 -19.34 11.64
N GLN A 20 -3.76 -20.42 10.90
CA GLN A 20 -4.26 -20.35 9.53
C GLN A 20 -5.70 -19.83 9.42
N GLU A 21 -6.56 -20.13 10.42
CA GLU A 21 -7.91 -19.58 10.50
C GLU A 21 -7.95 -18.11 10.94
N MET A 22 -6.91 -17.62 11.64
CA MET A 22 -6.77 -16.22 12.05
C MET A 22 -6.25 -15.30 10.95
N VAL A 23 -6.01 -15.81 9.74
CA VAL A 23 -5.57 -15.01 8.60
C VAL A 23 -6.81 -14.39 7.94
N PRO A 24 -7.14 -13.10 8.17
CA PRO A 24 -8.17 -12.46 7.38
C PRO A 24 -7.69 -12.45 5.94
N ALA A 25 -8.50 -12.98 5.02
CA ALA A 25 -8.25 -12.86 3.59
C ALA A 25 -7.93 -11.39 3.29
N ALA A 26 -6.71 -11.11 2.83
CA ALA A 26 -6.18 -9.76 2.67
C ALA A 26 -7.21 -8.84 2.01
N GLU A 27 -7.89 -8.03 2.82
CA GLU A 27 -9.01 -7.22 2.38
C GLU A 27 -8.46 -6.16 1.42
N GLU A 28 -9.07 -6.04 0.24
CA GLU A 28 -8.66 -5.04 -0.74
C GLU A 28 -9.02 -3.65 -0.21
N MET A 29 -7.99 -2.86 0.09
CA MET A 29 -8.14 -1.50 0.61
C MET A 29 -8.15 -0.51 -0.55
N CYS A 30 -9.17 0.34 -0.63
CA CYS A 30 -9.23 1.44 -1.58
C CYS A 30 -8.74 2.72 -0.92
N LEU A 31 -7.60 3.26 -1.38
CA LEU A 31 -6.98 4.46 -0.85
C LEU A 31 -7.24 5.66 -1.78
N LEU A 32 -7.41 6.85 -1.20
CA LEU A 32 -7.51 8.11 -1.93
C LEU A 32 -6.17 8.82 -1.96
N THR A 33 -5.61 9.07 -3.13
CA THR A 33 -4.34 9.80 -3.28
C THR A 33 -4.54 11.04 -4.16
N PRO A 34 -3.58 11.98 -4.21
CA PRO A 34 -3.69 13.13 -5.10
C PRO A 34 -3.74 12.75 -6.59
N GLY A 35 -3.24 11.56 -6.94
CA GLY A 35 -3.32 11.00 -8.30
C GLY A 35 -4.59 10.19 -8.58
N GLY A 36 -5.51 10.11 -7.62
CA GLY A 36 -6.74 9.32 -7.73
C GLY A 36 -6.78 8.11 -6.79
N ARG A 37 -7.64 7.13 -7.11
CA ARG A 37 -7.88 5.94 -6.28
C ARG A 37 -6.85 4.85 -6.53
N PHE A 38 -6.33 4.25 -5.46
CA PHE A 38 -5.42 3.11 -5.48
C PHE A 38 -6.05 1.92 -4.76
N HIS A 39 -5.93 0.73 -5.33
CA HIS A 39 -6.35 -0.51 -4.66
C HIS A 39 -5.10 -1.25 -4.17
N VAL A 40 -5.08 -1.54 -2.87
CA VAL A 40 -3.94 -2.15 -2.19
C VAL A 40 -4.38 -3.46 -1.55
N ARG A 41 -3.58 -4.50 -1.74
CA ARG A 41 -3.75 -5.80 -1.08
C ARG A 41 -2.43 -6.23 -0.48
N TRP A 42 -2.48 -6.77 0.72
CA TRP A 42 -1.32 -7.41 1.33
C TRP A 42 -1.05 -8.78 0.71
N ASP A 43 0.21 -9.04 0.38
CA ASP A 43 0.70 -10.37 0.03
C ASP A 43 1.47 -10.93 1.23
N GLU A 44 0.92 -11.95 1.86
CA GLU A 44 1.48 -12.55 3.08
C GLU A 44 2.78 -13.33 2.80
N ASN A 45 2.96 -13.77 1.57
CA ASN A 45 4.20 -14.41 1.12
C ASN A 45 5.22 -13.39 0.61
N GLY A 46 4.82 -12.12 0.49
CA GLY A 46 5.65 -11.02 0.06
C GLY A 46 6.52 -10.49 1.20
N SER A 47 7.77 -10.14 0.90
CA SER A 47 8.59 -9.38 1.85
C SER A 47 8.06 -7.96 1.98
N ALA A 48 7.98 -7.45 3.21
CA ALA A 48 7.65 -6.06 3.44
C ALA A 48 8.69 -5.14 2.79
N THR A 49 8.22 -4.18 1.99
CA THR A 49 9.08 -3.15 1.38
C THR A 49 8.64 -1.77 1.84
N ALA A 50 9.59 -0.83 1.95
CA ALA A 50 9.27 0.57 2.23
C ALA A 50 8.34 1.17 1.15
N LEU A 51 8.44 0.67 -0.08
CA LEU A 51 7.60 1.09 -1.20
C LEU A 51 6.12 0.79 -0.96
N GLY A 52 5.80 -0.32 -0.28
CA GLY A 52 4.42 -0.70 0.05
C GLY A 52 3.70 0.32 0.94
N GLN A 53 4.44 1.08 1.75
CA GLN A 53 3.87 2.13 2.62
C GLN A 53 3.58 3.45 1.87
N LEU A 54 4.15 3.64 0.67
CA LEU A 54 4.01 4.89 -0.07
C LEU A 54 2.56 5.20 -0.47
N ALA A 55 1.75 4.17 -0.73
CA ALA A 55 0.34 4.36 -1.07
C ALA A 55 -0.44 5.01 0.09
N PHE A 56 -0.19 4.54 1.32
CA PHE A 56 -0.79 5.10 2.54
C PHE A 56 -0.24 6.49 2.87
N PHE A 57 1.06 6.72 2.63
CA PHE A 57 1.64 8.05 2.77
C PHE A 57 1.00 9.04 1.78
N ALA A 58 0.78 8.63 0.54
CA ALA A 58 0.10 9.46 -0.46
C ALA A 58 -1.35 9.78 -0.02
N GLU A 59 -2.07 8.81 0.56
CA GLU A 59 -3.39 9.07 1.12
C GLU A 59 -3.37 10.03 2.30
N PHE A 60 -2.40 9.89 3.19
CA PHE A 60 -2.20 10.87 4.25
C PHE A 60 -2.03 12.29 3.69
N LEU A 61 -1.24 12.46 2.63
CA LEU A 61 -1.04 13.78 2.01
C LEU A 61 -2.33 14.36 1.41
N GLU A 62 -3.18 13.51 0.83
CA GLU A 62 -4.49 13.90 0.28
C GLU A 62 -5.48 14.27 1.39
N VAL A 63 -5.71 13.35 2.33
CA VAL A 63 -6.71 13.52 3.41
C VAL A 63 -6.35 14.66 4.37
N SER A 64 -5.05 14.87 4.62
CA SER A 64 -4.59 16.00 5.44
C SER A 64 -4.63 17.35 4.71
N GLY A 65 -4.80 17.35 3.39
CA GLY A 65 -4.69 18.54 2.54
C GLY A 65 -3.28 19.11 2.44
N LEU A 66 -2.25 18.40 2.92
CA LEU A 66 -0.86 18.85 2.84
C LEU A 66 -0.39 19.00 1.39
N PHE A 67 -0.78 18.05 0.53
CA PHE A 67 -0.42 18.13 -0.88
C PHE A 67 -0.98 19.38 -1.56
N SER A 68 -2.29 19.64 -1.37
CA SER A 68 -2.96 20.83 -1.92
C SER A 68 -2.28 22.13 -1.46
N ARG A 69 -1.99 22.27 -0.16
CA ARG A 69 -1.26 23.45 0.36
C ARG A 69 0.14 23.61 -0.23
N TRP A 70 0.86 22.52 -0.46
CA TRP A 70 2.18 22.58 -1.12
C TRP A 70 2.08 23.00 -2.58
N VAL A 71 1.08 22.49 -3.31
CA VAL A 71 0.83 22.91 -4.70
C VAL A 71 0.53 24.40 -4.77
N GLU A 72 -0.31 24.91 -3.87
CA GLU A 72 -0.61 26.33 -3.75
C GLU A 72 0.63 27.17 -3.40
N GLY A 73 1.51 26.66 -2.55
CA GLY A 73 2.74 27.34 -2.11
C GLY A 73 3.88 27.33 -3.14
N CYS A 74 3.82 26.49 -4.16
CA CYS A 74 4.87 26.31 -5.17
C CYS A 74 4.28 26.42 -6.60
N PRO A 75 3.74 27.58 -7.00
CA PRO A 75 3.25 27.75 -8.36
C PRO A 75 4.40 27.57 -9.36
N LEU A 76 4.23 26.67 -10.32
CA LEU A 76 5.17 26.42 -11.41
C LEU A 76 4.69 27.17 -12.67
N PRO A 77 5.22 28.37 -12.96
CA PRO A 77 4.90 29.06 -14.20
C PRO A 77 5.61 28.36 -15.36
N TYR A 78 4.85 27.72 -16.23
CA TYR A 78 5.38 27.20 -17.49
C TYR A 78 5.34 28.29 -18.55
N THR A 79 6.52 28.78 -18.96
CA THR A 79 6.65 29.67 -20.11
C THR A 79 7.24 28.90 -21.28
N SER A 80 6.54 28.87 -22.41
CA SER A 80 7.10 28.39 -23.67
C SER A 80 6.98 29.52 -24.72
N PRO A 81 8.04 29.80 -25.49
CA PRO A 81 7.95 30.72 -26.64
C PRO A 81 6.96 30.23 -27.72
N ASN A 82 6.54 28.97 -27.64
CA ASN A 82 5.62 28.32 -28.55
C ASN A 82 4.27 27.99 -27.89
N ALA A 83 4.01 28.49 -26.67
CA ALA A 83 2.70 28.32 -26.04
C ALA A 83 1.66 29.16 -26.79
N PRO A 84 0.47 28.61 -27.10
CA PRO A 84 -0.63 29.43 -27.60
C PRO A 84 -1.03 30.47 -26.54
N ALA A 85 -1.59 31.61 -27.00
CA ALA A 85 -2.16 32.59 -26.09
C ALA A 85 -3.28 31.95 -25.26
N GLU A 86 -3.39 32.33 -23.99
CA GLU A 86 -4.50 31.90 -23.15
C GLU A 86 -5.82 32.37 -23.78
N VAL A 87 -6.75 31.44 -23.97
CA VAL A 87 -8.09 31.74 -24.48
C VAL A 87 -8.99 31.93 -23.27
N ASP A 88 -9.63 33.10 -23.19
CA ASP A 88 -10.59 33.49 -22.15
C ASP A 88 -11.88 32.64 -22.20
#